data_AF-A0A531LJB7-F1
#
_entry.id   AF-A0A531LJB7-F1
#
_cell.length_a   1.000
_cell.length_b   1.000
_cell.length_c   1.000
_cell.angle_alpha   90.00
_cell.angle_beta   90.00
_cell.angle_gamma   90.00
#
_symmetry.space_group_name_H-M   'P 1'
#
loop_
_entity.id
_entity.type
_entity.pdbx_description
1 polymer ?
#
loop_
_entity_poly.entity_id
_entity_poly.type
_entity_poly.pdbx_seq_one_letter_code
_entity_poly.pdbx_strand_id
1 'polypeptide(L)'
;VILWIAGRAAVFFSANIGWEAAAVIDVAFLLAVTAAAAREIVVGRNWRNLKVLLPLAVLACANGAFHVEAHLQGTSDISRRLGIAAAIILISLIGGRIIPSFTRNWLVRENPGRLPAPFDRFDVASIAISVAALGTWTVIPDSSTSGLLMAAAATCQAWRLSRWAGERTIRDPLVLVLHAAYAFVPVGLALVAASIFFPNAVPAAAGFHALGAGAIGSMTLAVMARATLGHTGRELKAGRGTSFVFAAILLAGSLRTLGAFVPDDGVIHLAGAAWVAAFAGFILVYGTALMRPKAR
;
A
#
# COMPACT_ATOMS: atom_id res chain seq x y z
N VAL A 1 -3.17 -17.37 9.07
CA VAL A 1 -4.51 -17.35 8.45
C VAL A 1 -5.61 -17.38 9.50
N ILE A 2 -5.67 -18.38 10.38
CA ILE A 2 -6.71 -18.49 11.43
C ILE A 2 -6.82 -17.22 12.28
N LEU A 3 -5.71 -16.68 12.81
CA LEU A 3 -5.70 -15.43 13.57
C LEU A 3 -6.32 -14.24 12.81
N TRP A 4 -6.06 -14.15 11.50
CA TRP A 4 -6.62 -13.08 10.68
C TRP A 4 -8.14 -13.22 10.50
N ILE A 5 -8.62 -14.44 10.24
CA ILE A 5 -10.06 -14.73 10.11
C ILE A 5 -10.76 -14.46 11.45
N ALA A 6 -10.17 -14.91 12.56
CA ALA A 6 -10.67 -14.67 13.90
C ALA A 6 -10.78 -13.17 14.19
N GLY A 7 -9.78 -12.37 13.82
CA GLY A 7 -9.84 -10.90 13.93
C GLY A 7 -11.02 -10.31 13.18
N ARG A 8 -11.24 -10.68 11.91
CA ARG A 8 -12.38 -10.18 11.12
C ARG A 8 -13.73 -10.55 11.74
N ALA A 9 -13.88 -11.79 12.21
CA ALA A 9 -15.08 -12.23 12.91
C ALA A 9 -15.26 -11.46 14.23
N ALA A 10 -14.19 -11.25 14.99
CA ALA A 10 -14.24 -10.55 16.27
C ALA A 10 -14.65 -9.08 16.11
N VAL A 11 -14.15 -8.38 15.08
CA VAL A 11 -14.62 -7.02 14.76
C VAL A 11 -16.08 -7.02 14.33
N PHE A 12 -16.51 -7.97 13.50
CA PHE A 12 -17.90 -8.07 13.03
C PHE A 12 -18.89 -8.33 14.18
N PHE A 13 -18.53 -9.19 15.13
CA PHE A 13 -19.33 -9.51 16.31
C PHE A 13 -18.95 -8.70 17.56
N SER A 14 -18.24 -7.57 17.40
CA SER A 14 -17.74 -6.76 18.51
C SER A 14 -18.84 -6.26 19.45
N ALA A 15 -20.04 -6.00 18.92
CA ALA A 15 -21.21 -5.65 19.72
C ALA A 15 -21.65 -6.77 20.69
N ASN A 16 -21.34 -8.03 20.40
CA ASN A 16 -21.69 -9.18 21.24
C ASN A 16 -20.57 -9.59 22.20
N ILE A 17 -19.31 -9.52 21.76
CA ILE A 17 -18.14 -10.01 22.53
C ILE A 17 -17.42 -8.93 23.34
N GLY A 18 -17.78 -7.65 23.14
CA GLY A 18 -17.08 -6.51 23.71
C GLY A 18 -15.91 -6.03 22.84
N TRP A 19 -15.60 -4.74 22.92
CA TRP A 19 -14.56 -4.12 22.09
C TRP A 19 -13.15 -4.57 22.53
N GLU A 20 -12.94 -4.89 23.80
CA GLU A 20 -11.65 -5.34 24.33
C GLU A 20 -11.27 -6.70 23.75
N ALA A 21 -12.21 -7.65 23.74
CA ALA A 21 -12.00 -8.97 23.16
C ALA A 21 -11.78 -8.87 21.64
N ALA A 22 -12.58 -8.04 20.95
CA ALA A 22 -12.39 -7.77 19.53
C ALA A 22 -11.00 -7.20 19.24
N ALA A 23 -10.54 -6.23 20.04
CA ALA A 23 -9.24 -5.60 19.90
C ALA A 23 -8.09 -6.60 20.07
N VAL A 24 -8.11 -7.41 21.14
CA VAL A 24 -7.06 -8.40 21.41
C VAL A 24 -6.95 -9.41 20.26
N ILE A 25 -8.08 -9.94 19.80
CA ILE A 25 -8.10 -10.96 18.73
C ILE A 25 -7.65 -10.37 17.39
N ASP A 26 -8.10 -9.16 17.04
CA ASP A 26 -7.77 -8.51 15.78
C ASP A 26 -6.30 -8.05 15.71
N VAL A 27 -5.78 -7.48 16.79
CA VAL A 27 -4.37 -7.04 16.89
C VAL A 27 -3.39 -8.23 16.89
N ALA A 28 -3.79 -9.39 17.42
CA ALA A 28 -2.94 -10.58 17.52
C ALA A 28 -2.34 -11.00 16.17
N PHE A 29 -3.05 -10.81 15.05
CA PHE A 29 -2.51 -11.13 13.73
C PHE A 29 -1.27 -10.28 13.39
N LEU A 30 -1.34 -8.95 13.57
CA LEU A 30 -0.22 -8.06 13.24
C LEU A 30 0.97 -8.28 14.19
N LEU A 31 0.71 -8.56 15.46
CA LEU A 31 1.76 -8.95 16.41
C LEU A 31 2.45 -10.26 16.00
N ALA A 32 1.67 -11.28 15.62
CA ALA A 32 2.22 -12.55 15.16
C ALA A 32 3.05 -12.40 13.88
N VAL A 33 2.58 -11.60 12.91
CA VAL A 33 3.34 -11.29 11.68
C VAL A 33 4.64 -10.55 12.00
N THR A 34 4.59 -9.57 12.90
CA THR A 34 5.77 -8.81 13.33
C THR A 34 6.79 -9.72 14.03
N ALA A 35 6.33 -10.59 14.94
CA ALA A 35 7.18 -11.54 15.64
C ALA A 35 7.81 -12.57 14.68
N ALA A 36 7.03 -13.11 13.73
CA ALA A 36 7.54 -14.03 12.72
C ALA A 36 8.60 -13.36 11.83
N ALA A 37 8.33 -12.15 11.33
CA ALA A 37 9.30 -11.39 10.54
C ALA A 37 10.58 -11.09 11.34
N ALA A 38 10.44 -10.72 12.62
CA ALA A 38 11.58 -10.47 13.50
C ALA A 38 12.44 -11.72 13.69
N ARG A 39 11.80 -12.86 13.96
CA ARG A 39 12.49 -14.16 14.08
C ARG A 39 13.28 -14.49 12.82
N GLU A 40 12.66 -14.42 11.64
CA GLU A 40 13.34 -14.75 10.38
C GLU A 40 14.53 -13.83 10.07
N ILE A 41 14.41 -12.53 10.40
CA ILE A 41 15.51 -11.58 10.21
C ILE A 41 16.67 -11.88 11.17
N VAL A 42 16.38 -12.17 12.45
CA VAL A 42 17.40 -12.44 13.47
C VAL A 42 18.09 -13.78 13.21
N VAL A 43 17.32 -14.84 12.97
CA VAL A 43 17.86 -16.18 12.68
C VAL A 43 18.64 -16.17 11.37
N GLY A 44 18.12 -15.52 10.33
CA GLY A 44 18.81 -15.35 9.05
C GLY A 44 19.94 -14.32 9.04
N ARG A 45 20.22 -13.66 10.19
CA ARG A 45 21.21 -12.57 10.34
C ARG A 45 21.08 -11.47 9.28
N ASN A 46 19.87 -11.21 8.81
CA ASN A 46 19.58 -10.26 7.74
C ASN A 46 19.35 -8.84 8.28
N TRP A 47 20.33 -8.33 9.03
CA TRP A 47 20.23 -7.06 9.78
C TRP A 47 19.85 -5.86 8.90
N ARG A 48 20.21 -5.91 7.62
CA ARG A 48 19.86 -4.87 6.63
C ARG A 48 18.34 -4.68 6.48
N ASN A 49 17.56 -5.71 6.77
CA ASN A 49 16.10 -5.71 6.66
C ASN A 49 15.38 -5.46 8.00
N LEU A 50 16.09 -5.28 9.11
CA LEU A 50 15.49 -5.02 10.42
C LEU A 50 14.60 -3.77 10.42
N LYS A 51 14.92 -2.79 9.56
CA LYS A 51 14.15 -1.55 9.36
C LYS A 51 12.69 -1.80 8.96
N VAL A 52 12.37 -2.95 8.37
CA VAL A 52 11.00 -3.33 7.98
C VAL A 52 10.12 -3.62 9.20
N LEU A 53 10.70 -4.00 10.34
CA LEU A 53 9.93 -4.28 11.56
C LEU A 53 9.29 -3.03 12.14
N LEU A 54 9.90 -1.85 11.95
CA LEU A 54 9.39 -0.60 12.48
C LEU A 54 7.98 -0.27 11.96
N PRO A 55 7.72 -0.16 10.64
CA PRO A 55 6.37 0.09 10.14
C PRO A 55 5.39 -1.05 10.47
N LEU A 56 5.85 -2.31 10.61
CA LEU A 56 4.97 -3.40 11.05
C LEU A 56 4.52 -3.24 12.50
N ALA A 57 5.44 -2.88 13.39
CA ALA A 57 5.12 -2.57 14.78
C ALA A 57 4.19 -1.35 14.88
N VAL A 58 4.45 -0.30 14.09
CA VAL A 58 3.56 0.88 14.03
C VAL A 58 2.18 0.50 13.51
N LEU A 59 2.05 -0.40 12.52
CA LEU A 59 0.75 -0.91 12.08
C LEU A 59 0.02 -1.65 13.20
N ALA A 60 0.72 -2.48 13.99
CA ALA A 60 0.12 -3.18 15.13
C ALA A 60 -0.37 -2.19 16.20
N CYS A 61 0.44 -1.17 16.53
CA CYS A 61 0.07 -0.12 17.46
C CYS A 61 -1.10 0.72 16.93
N ALA A 62 -1.10 1.09 15.65
CA ALA A 62 -2.20 1.80 15.00
C ALA A 62 -3.49 0.98 15.05
N ASN A 63 -3.43 -0.33 14.86
CA ASN A 63 -4.60 -1.19 14.97
C ASN A 63 -5.14 -1.26 16.41
N GLY A 64 -4.27 -1.35 17.41
CA GLY A 64 -4.69 -1.27 18.82
C GLY A 64 -5.32 0.08 19.17
N ALA A 65 -4.69 1.18 18.74
CA ALA A 65 -5.21 2.52 18.92
C ALA A 65 -6.54 2.74 18.20
N PHE A 66 -6.76 2.10 17.05
CA PHE A 66 -8.04 2.14 16.32
C PHE A 66 -9.19 1.63 17.18
N HIS A 67 -9.02 0.50 17.86
CA HIS A 67 -10.07 -0.03 18.74
C HIS A 67 -10.37 0.90 19.91
N VAL A 68 -9.34 1.53 20.48
CA VAL A 68 -9.49 2.52 21.56
C VAL A 68 -10.20 3.78 21.07
N GLU A 69 -9.78 4.37 19.94
CA GLU A 69 -10.44 5.54 19.36
C GLU A 69 -11.89 5.23 18.96
N ALA A 70 -12.13 4.12 18.27
CA ALA A 70 -13.47 3.72 17.85
C ALA A 70 -14.42 3.53 19.05
N HIS A 71 -13.93 2.98 20.16
CA HIS A 71 -14.71 2.84 21.38
C HIS A 71 -14.99 4.18 22.06
N LEU A 72 -13.95 5.00 22.26
CA LEU A 72 -14.07 6.25 23.04
C LEU A 72 -14.72 7.40 22.26
N GLN A 73 -14.53 7.45 20.95
CA GLN A 73 -14.90 8.59 20.09
C GLN A 73 -15.94 8.20 19.02
N GLY A 74 -16.28 6.92 18.89
CA GLY A 74 -17.18 6.41 17.84
C GLY A 74 -16.58 6.40 16.43
N THR A 75 -15.32 6.86 16.29
CA THR A 75 -14.60 6.94 15.02
C THR A 75 -13.10 6.86 15.29
N SER A 76 -12.32 6.64 14.23
CA SER A 76 -10.86 6.63 14.28
C SER A 76 -10.30 7.80 13.48
N ASP A 77 -9.27 8.46 14.02
CA ASP A 77 -8.65 9.59 13.33
C ASP A 77 -7.12 9.50 13.34
N ILE A 78 -6.48 9.61 14.52
CA ILE A 78 -5.02 9.51 14.64
C ILE A 78 -4.56 8.11 14.26
N SER A 79 -5.24 7.07 14.76
CA SER A 79 -4.87 5.68 14.48
C SER A 79 -4.97 5.34 12.98
N ARG A 80 -6.00 5.85 12.30
CA ARG A 80 -6.19 5.67 10.86
C ARG A 80 -5.08 6.33 10.05
N ARG A 81 -4.72 7.58 10.38
CA ARG A 81 -3.58 8.27 9.75
C ARG A 81 -2.27 7.54 10.02
N LEU A 82 -2.04 7.07 11.24
CA LEU A 82 -0.85 6.33 11.64
C LEU A 82 -0.71 5.01 10.87
N GLY A 83 -1.82 4.28 10.68
CA GLY A 83 -1.84 3.04 9.89
C GLY A 83 -1.50 3.27 8.42
N ILE A 84 -2.08 4.32 7.81
CA ILE A 84 -1.75 4.73 6.43
C ILE A 84 -0.29 5.15 6.34
N ALA A 85 0.20 5.96 7.28
CA ALA A 85 1.59 6.39 7.34
C ALA A 85 2.55 5.19 7.33
N ALA A 86 2.33 4.23 8.22
CA ALA A 86 3.17 3.04 8.31
C ALA A 86 3.18 2.22 7.01
N ALA A 87 2.01 2.02 6.39
CA ALA A 87 1.89 1.28 5.13
C ALA A 87 2.54 2.03 3.95
N ILE A 88 2.38 3.35 3.83
CA ILE A 88 3.01 4.15 2.78
C ILE A 88 4.53 4.21 2.94
N ILE A 89 5.02 4.29 4.18
CA ILE A 89 6.46 4.19 4.47
C ILE A 89 7.00 2.81 4.10
N LEU A 90 6.27 1.73 4.43
CA LEU A 90 6.64 0.38 4.01
C LEU A 90 6.73 0.26 2.48
N ILE A 91 5.75 0.80 1.75
CA ILE A 91 5.75 0.84 0.28
C ILE A 91 6.93 1.67 -0.25
N SER A 92 7.22 2.83 0.34
CA SER A 92 8.32 3.70 -0.08
C SER A 92 9.71 3.09 0.19
N LEU A 93 9.85 2.32 1.27
CA LEU A 93 11.07 1.62 1.67
C LEU A 93 11.33 0.39 0.79
N ILE A 94 10.35 -0.50 0.68
CA ILE A 94 10.50 -1.77 -0.05
C ILE A 94 10.35 -1.53 -1.55
N GLY A 95 9.31 -0.80 -1.97
CA GLY A 95 9.03 -0.42 -3.35
C GLY A 95 10.22 0.24 -4.03
N GLY A 96 10.88 1.18 -3.34
CA GLY A 96 12.06 1.86 -3.85
C GLY A 96 13.28 0.96 -4.10
N ARG A 97 13.24 -0.32 -3.72
CA ARG A 97 14.28 -1.31 -4.04
C ARG A 97 13.76 -2.36 -5.03
N ILE A 98 12.56 -2.89 -4.78
CA ILE A 98 12.02 -3.97 -5.61
C ILE A 98 11.59 -3.48 -6.99
N ILE A 99 11.00 -2.28 -7.09
CA ILE A 99 10.50 -1.74 -8.36
C ILE A 99 11.68 -1.48 -9.31
N PRO A 100 12.73 -0.72 -8.93
CA PRO A 100 13.90 -0.54 -9.79
C PRO A 100 14.60 -1.85 -10.15
N SER A 101 14.69 -2.80 -9.22
CA SER A 101 15.32 -4.09 -9.48
C SER A 101 14.54 -4.90 -10.52
N PHE A 102 13.21 -4.99 -10.39
CA PHE A 102 12.37 -5.68 -11.35
C PHE A 102 12.36 -4.98 -12.72
N THR A 103 12.33 -3.65 -12.75
CA THR A 103 12.48 -2.87 -13.98
C THR A 103 13.80 -3.15 -14.67
N ARG A 104 14.91 -3.12 -13.92
CA ARG A 104 16.25 -3.41 -14.46
C ARG A 104 16.32 -4.80 -15.06
N ASN A 105 15.86 -5.82 -14.32
CA ASN A 105 15.92 -7.22 -14.76
C ASN A 105 15.14 -7.43 -16.05
N TRP A 106 13.97 -6.80 -16.19
CA TRP A 106 13.19 -6.86 -17.41
C TRP A 106 13.84 -6.08 -18.57
N LEU A 107 14.27 -4.84 -18.34
CA LEU A 107 14.87 -3.98 -19.38
C LEU A 107 16.15 -4.57 -19.96
N VAL A 108 17.02 -5.16 -19.12
CA VAL A 108 18.25 -5.81 -19.59
C VAL A 108 17.95 -6.96 -20.55
N ARG A 109 16.84 -7.68 -20.34
CA ARG A 109 16.46 -8.85 -21.14
C ARG A 109 15.66 -8.49 -22.39
N GLU A 110 14.69 -7.57 -22.26
CA GLU A 110 13.62 -7.38 -23.26
C GLU A 110 13.66 -6.02 -23.96
N ASN A 111 14.30 -5.01 -23.37
CA ASN A 111 14.34 -3.64 -23.92
C ASN A 111 15.62 -2.89 -23.49
N PRO A 112 16.81 -3.30 -23.97
CA PRO A 112 18.09 -2.69 -23.58
C PRO A 112 18.10 -1.18 -23.80
N GLY A 113 18.81 -0.43 -22.96
CA GLY A 113 18.86 1.04 -22.99
C GLY A 113 18.94 1.66 -21.60
N ARG A 114 18.36 2.85 -21.39
CA ARG A 114 18.35 3.54 -20.09
C ARG A 114 17.79 2.65 -18.96
N LEU A 115 18.62 2.37 -17.97
CA LEU A 115 18.25 1.58 -16.80
C LEU A 115 17.76 2.49 -15.65
N PRO A 116 16.96 1.95 -14.71
CA PRO A 116 16.59 2.67 -13.50
C PRO A 116 17.83 3.05 -12.69
N ALA A 117 17.79 4.24 -12.09
CA ALA A 117 18.85 4.70 -11.21
C ALA A 117 18.98 3.79 -9.98
N PRO A 118 20.20 3.50 -9.50
CA PRO A 118 20.39 2.77 -8.25
C PRO A 118 19.88 3.58 -7.05
N PHE A 119 19.57 2.87 -5.97
CA PHE A 119 19.18 3.47 -4.70
C PHE A 119 20.34 4.29 -4.12
N ASP A 120 20.11 5.57 -3.80
CA ASP A 120 21.15 6.50 -3.36
C ASP A 120 20.75 7.35 -2.13
N ARG A 121 21.55 8.39 -1.84
CA ARG A 121 21.31 9.30 -0.72
C ARG A 121 20.02 10.11 -0.87
N PHE A 122 19.62 10.42 -2.10
CA PHE A 122 18.35 11.12 -2.34
C PHE A 122 17.17 10.22 -1.99
N ASP A 123 17.24 8.92 -2.29
CA ASP A 123 16.19 7.98 -1.88
C ASP A 123 16.02 7.94 -0.35
N VAL A 124 17.13 7.96 0.40
CA VAL A 124 17.10 8.04 1.87
C VAL A 124 16.46 9.34 2.34
N ALA A 125 16.86 10.48 1.78
CA ALA A 125 16.31 11.79 2.14
C ALA A 125 14.81 11.88 1.86
N SER A 126 14.36 11.40 0.70
CA SER A 126 12.94 11.38 0.32
C SER A 126 12.09 10.49 1.24
N ILE A 127 12.62 9.33 1.66
CA ILE A 127 11.97 8.50 2.68
C ILE A 127 11.89 9.24 4.01
N ALA A 128 12.97 9.89 4.45
CA ALA A 128 13.00 10.64 5.71
C ALA A 128 12.00 11.81 5.70
N ILE A 129 11.93 12.57 4.60
CA ILE A 129 10.93 13.62 4.39
C ILE A 129 9.51 13.05 4.45
N SER A 130 9.28 11.87 3.85
CA SER A 130 7.98 11.21 3.90
C SER A 130 7.60 10.79 5.32
N VAL A 131 8.56 10.30 6.12
CA VAL A 131 8.34 9.96 7.54
C VAL A 131 7.97 11.21 8.33
N ALA A 132 8.72 12.30 8.15
CA ALA A 132 8.43 13.57 8.81
C ALA A 132 7.05 14.12 8.41
N ALA A 133 6.70 14.09 7.12
CA ALA A 133 5.41 14.54 6.61
C ALA A 133 4.25 13.73 7.18
N LEU A 134 4.29 12.40 7.04
CA LEU A 134 3.23 11.51 7.50
C LEU A 134 3.11 11.50 9.03
N GLY A 135 4.23 11.59 9.75
CA GLY A 135 4.24 11.71 11.21
C GLY A 135 3.61 13.03 11.68
N THR A 136 3.98 14.15 11.06
CA THR A 136 3.43 15.47 11.39
C THR A 136 1.93 15.52 11.08
N TRP A 137 1.52 15.03 9.91
CA TRP A 137 0.10 14.94 9.53
C TRP A 137 -0.72 14.03 10.45
N THR A 138 -0.11 12.99 11.02
CA THR A 138 -0.79 12.12 11.98
C THR A 138 -1.22 12.88 13.23
N VAL A 139 -0.39 13.82 13.71
CA VAL A 139 -0.58 14.55 14.97
C VAL A 139 -1.29 15.90 14.78
N ILE A 140 -0.92 16.66 13.76
CA ILE A 140 -1.46 18.00 13.45
C ILE A 140 -1.94 18.08 11.99
N PRO A 141 -3.02 17.36 11.63
CA PRO A 141 -3.43 17.13 10.25
C PRO A 141 -3.75 18.39 9.46
N ASP A 142 -4.28 19.42 10.12
CA ASP A 142 -4.77 20.65 9.47
C ASP A 142 -3.73 21.79 9.46
N SER A 143 -2.52 21.54 9.98
CA SER A 143 -1.49 22.58 10.04
C SER A 143 -0.84 22.83 8.67
N SER A 144 -0.52 24.10 8.39
CA SER A 144 0.27 24.47 7.20
C SER A 144 1.62 23.74 7.16
N THR A 145 2.22 23.44 8.31
CA THR A 145 3.45 22.64 8.40
C THR A 145 3.26 21.23 7.85
N SER A 146 2.17 20.54 8.21
CA SER A 146 1.80 19.25 7.62
C SER A 146 1.61 19.37 6.11
N GLY A 147 0.91 20.41 5.65
CA GLY A 147 0.70 20.66 4.22
C GLY A 147 2.00 20.85 3.44
N LEU A 148 2.92 21.67 3.94
CA LEU A 148 4.22 21.91 3.30
C LEU A 148 5.09 20.65 3.24
N LEU A 149 5.15 19.89 4.35
CA LEU A 149 5.89 18.64 4.39
C LEU A 149 5.30 17.59 3.44
N MET A 150 3.96 17.52 3.35
CA MET A 150 3.28 16.63 2.40
C MET A 150 3.57 16.99 0.95
N ALA A 151 3.58 18.29 0.60
CA ALA A 151 3.95 18.76 -0.74
C ALA A 151 5.42 18.43 -1.08
N ALA A 152 6.33 18.62 -0.11
CA ALA A 152 7.73 18.25 -0.27
C ALA A 152 7.89 16.73 -0.45
N ALA A 153 7.21 15.92 0.36
CA ALA A 153 7.21 14.46 0.25
C ALA A 153 6.65 14.00 -1.11
N ALA A 154 5.53 14.59 -1.56
CA ALA A 154 4.95 14.29 -2.87
C ALA A 154 5.95 14.55 -4.00
N THR A 155 6.60 15.71 -3.99
CA THR A 155 7.61 16.09 -4.98
C THR A 155 8.80 15.12 -4.97
N CYS A 156 9.34 14.81 -3.79
CA CYS A 156 10.44 13.87 -3.65
C CYS A 156 10.06 12.45 -4.11
N GLN A 157 8.84 11.99 -3.84
CA GLN A 157 8.38 10.66 -4.25
C GLN A 157 8.10 10.59 -5.76
N ALA A 158 7.57 11.66 -6.35
CA ALA A 158 7.40 11.77 -7.81
C ALA A 158 8.75 11.73 -8.52
N TRP A 159 9.75 12.46 -8.01
CA TRP A 159 11.12 12.42 -8.54
C TRP A 159 11.78 11.05 -8.37
N ARG A 160 11.54 10.35 -7.26
CA ARG A 160 12.01 8.95 -7.13
C ARG A 160 11.42 8.07 -8.20
N LEU A 161 10.10 8.15 -8.41
CA LEU A 161 9.42 7.33 -9.41
C LEU A 161 9.94 7.59 -10.83
N SER A 162 10.20 8.85 -11.20
CA SER A 162 10.70 9.20 -12.54
C SER A 162 12.10 8.62 -12.83
N ARG A 163 12.90 8.38 -11.79
CA ARG A 163 14.22 7.74 -11.90
C ARG A 163 14.17 6.24 -12.21
N TRP A 164 13.00 5.61 -12.17
CA TRP A 164 12.86 4.15 -12.28
C TRP A 164 12.56 3.62 -13.68
N ALA A 165 12.47 4.51 -14.68
CA ALA A 165 12.26 4.13 -16.09
C ALA A 165 11.02 3.26 -16.34
N GLY A 166 9.96 3.44 -15.55
CA GLY A 166 8.74 2.63 -15.60
C GLY A 166 8.00 2.69 -16.92
N GLU A 167 8.04 3.85 -17.59
CA GLU A 167 7.46 4.08 -18.91
C GLU A 167 8.05 3.16 -19.99
N ARG A 168 9.27 2.64 -19.79
CA ARG A 168 9.88 1.68 -20.73
C ARG A 168 9.35 0.26 -20.58
N THR A 169 8.53 0.00 -19.55
CA THR A 169 8.04 -1.35 -19.16
C THR A 169 6.62 -1.63 -19.62
N ILE A 170 6.04 -0.82 -20.51
CA ILE A 170 4.66 -0.95 -21.01
C ILE A 170 4.31 -2.33 -21.59
N ARG A 171 5.32 -3.08 -22.06
CA ARG A 171 5.16 -4.44 -22.60
C ARG A 171 5.11 -5.53 -21.53
N ASP A 172 5.38 -5.21 -20.26
CA ASP A 172 5.29 -6.14 -19.14
C ASP A 172 4.35 -5.63 -18.04
N PRO A 173 3.08 -6.08 -18.05
CA PRO A 173 2.10 -5.66 -17.06
C PRO A 173 2.52 -5.95 -15.61
N LEU A 174 3.33 -6.99 -15.34
CA LEU A 174 3.81 -7.31 -13.99
C LEU A 174 4.77 -6.26 -13.42
N VAL A 175 5.51 -5.54 -14.27
CA VAL A 175 6.40 -4.46 -13.85
C VAL A 175 5.68 -3.12 -13.94
N LEU A 176 4.88 -2.90 -15.00
CA LEU A 176 4.14 -1.65 -15.19
C LEU A 176 3.19 -1.36 -14.03
N VAL A 177 2.44 -2.37 -13.55
CA VAL A 177 1.48 -2.19 -12.44
C VAL A 177 2.16 -1.70 -11.17
N LEU A 178 3.42 -2.07 -10.92
CA LEU A 178 4.15 -1.63 -9.73
C LEU A 178 4.42 -0.12 -9.78
N HIS A 179 4.71 0.44 -10.96
CA HIS A 179 4.90 1.89 -11.12
C HIS A 179 3.57 2.61 -11.02
N ALA A 180 2.51 2.08 -11.65
CA ALA A 180 1.18 2.65 -11.56
C ALA A 180 0.65 2.66 -10.12
N ALA A 181 0.84 1.56 -9.37
CA ALA A 181 0.50 1.48 -7.95
C ALA A 181 1.34 2.45 -7.11
N TYR A 182 2.65 2.57 -7.39
CA TYR A 182 3.50 3.53 -6.67
C TYR A 182 3.14 4.98 -6.97
N ALA A 183 2.66 5.30 -8.18
CA ALA A 183 2.28 6.66 -8.57
C ALA A 183 1.17 7.25 -7.68
N PHE A 184 0.32 6.41 -7.08
CA PHE A 184 -0.65 6.85 -6.08
C PHE A 184 -0.02 7.39 -4.80
N VAL A 185 1.24 7.05 -4.48
CA VAL A 185 1.95 7.61 -3.30
C VAL A 185 2.15 9.11 -3.46
N PRO A 186 2.89 9.63 -4.45
CA PRO A 186 3.04 11.08 -4.62
C PRO A 186 1.71 11.78 -4.91
N VAL A 187 0.79 11.16 -5.66
CA VAL A 187 -0.54 11.73 -5.90
C VAL A 187 -1.33 11.88 -4.60
N GLY A 188 -1.35 10.86 -3.76
CA GLY A 188 -2.05 10.90 -2.48
C GLY A 188 -1.44 11.91 -1.51
N LEU A 189 -0.11 11.99 -1.42
CA LEU A 189 0.57 13.01 -0.62
C LEU A 189 0.27 14.43 -1.12
N ALA A 190 0.23 14.64 -2.43
CA ALA A 190 -0.14 15.93 -3.03
C ALA A 190 -1.61 16.29 -2.75
N LEU A 191 -2.53 15.32 -2.83
CA LEU A 191 -3.94 15.52 -2.50
C LEU A 191 -4.14 15.85 -1.02
N VAL A 192 -3.39 15.21 -0.11
CA VAL A 192 -3.39 15.58 1.32
C VAL A 192 -2.92 17.03 1.48
N ALA A 193 -1.78 17.41 0.89
CA ALA A 193 -1.30 18.79 0.95
C ALA A 193 -2.32 19.79 0.40
N ALA A 194 -2.92 19.48 -0.76
CA ALA A 194 -3.91 20.33 -1.39
C ALA A 194 -5.20 20.44 -0.55
N SER A 195 -5.62 19.37 0.14
CA SER A 195 -6.77 19.43 1.05
C SER A 195 -6.54 20.35 2.25
N ILE A 196 -5.29 20.49 2.70
CA ILE A 196 -4.92 21.40 3.80
C ILE A 196 -4.93 22.86 3.34
N PHE A 197 -4.39 23.15 2.15
CA PHE A 197 -4.31 24.54 1.65
C PHE A 197 -5.57 25.01 0.92
N PHE A 198 -6.35 24.10 0.35
CA PHE A 198 -7.53 24.38 -0.45
C PHE A 198 -8.72 23.50 -0.02
N PRO A 199 -9.13 23.54 1.26
CA PRO A 199 -10.12 22.61 1.82
C PRO A 199 -11.50 22.69 1.15
N ASN A 200 -11.86 23.85 0.59
CA ASN A 200 -13.12 24.05 -0.13
C ASN A 200 -13.11 23.43 -1.54
N ALA A 201 -11.93 23.16 -2.11
CA ALA A 201 -11.79 22.62 -3.46
C ALA A 201 -11.33 21.15 -3.47
N VAL A 202 -10.55 20.73 -2.46
CA VAL A 202 -9.98 19.39 -2.38
C VAL A 202 -10.42 18.70 -1.09
N PRO A 203 -11.36 17.74 -1.17
CA PRO A 203 -11.80 16.97 -0.02
C PRO A 203 -10.67 16.12 0.57
N ALA A 204 -10.51 16.13 1.90
CA ALA A 204 -9.49 15.33 2.58
C ALA A 204 -9.57 13.83 2.24
N ALA A 205 -10.79 13.32 2.02
CA ALA A 205 -11.04 11.94 1.62
C ALA A 205 -10.30 11.52 0.34
N ALA A 206 -10.07 12.45 -0.61
CA ALA A 206 -9.33 12.15 -1.83
C ALA A 206 -7.90 11.66 -1.53
N GLY A 207 -7.19 12.34 -0.63
CA GLY A 207 -5.87 11.94 -0.17
C GLY A 207 -5.87 10.57 0.53
N PHE A 208 -6.84 10.35 1.42
CA PHE A 208 -7.02 9.05 2.10
C PHE A 208 -7.25 7.90 1.11
N HIS A 209 -8.07 8.10 0.08
CA HIS A 209 -8.39 7.06 -0.89
C HIS A 209 -7.28 6.80 -1.90
N ALA A 210 -6.55 7.85 -2.30
CA ALA A 210 -5.36 7.71 -3.12
C ALA A 210 -4.27 6.90 -2.40
N LEU A 211 -3.99 7.21 -1.13
CA LEU A 211 -3.02 6.45 -0.33
C LEU A 211 -3.53 5.04 0.02
N GLY A 212 -4.80 4.92 0.42
CA GLY A 212 -5.43 3.67 0.82
C GLY A 212 -5.72 2.72 -0.35
N ALA A 213 -6.80 3.00 -1.08
CA ALA A 213 -7.25 2.12 -2.17
C ALA A 213 -6.26 2.14 -3.34
N GLY A 214 -5.76 3.33 -3.71
CA GLY A 214 -4.81 3.52 -4.79
C GLY A 214 -3.46 2.86 -4.51
N ALA A 215 -2.69 3.38 -3.55
CA ALA A 215 -1.33 2.91 -3.30
C ALA A 215 -1.31 1.57 -2.55
N ILE A 216 -1.91 1.49 -1.35
CA ILE A 216 -1.84 0.28 -0.52
C ILE A 216 -2.54 -0.90 -1.19
N GLY A 217 -3.78 -0.70 -1.67
CA GLY A 217 -4.55 -1.74 -2.35
C GLY A 217 -3.85 -2.27 -3.61
N SER A 218 -3.51 -1.38 -4.55
CA SER A 218 -2.88 -1.78 -5.82
C SER A 218 -1.49 -2.38 -5.63
N MET A 219 -0.66 -1.80 -4.74
CA MET A 219 0.68 -2.32 -4.50
C MET A 219 0.64 -3.71 -3.86
N THR A 220 -0.24 -3.92 -2.89
CA THR A 220 -0.43 -5.22 -2.23
C THR A 220 -0.82 -6.27 -3.26
N LEU A 221 -1.83 -5.99 -4.09
CA LEU A 221 -2.30 -6.93 -5.11
C LEU A 221 -1.22 -7.23 -6.17
N ALA A 222 -0.49 -6.20 -6.63
CA ALA A 222 0.60 -6.35 -7.59
C ALA A 222 1.73 -7.24 -7.05
N VAL A 223 2.15 -7.00 -5.81
CA VAL A 223 3.19 -7.81 -5.16
C VAL A 223 2.71 -9.24 -4.91
N MET A 224 1.46 -9.43 -4.46
CA MET A 224 0.88 -10.76 -4.28
C MET A 224 0.86 -11.57 -5.58
N ALA A 225 0.48 -10.95 -6.71
CA ALA A 225 0.44 -11.60 -8.01
C ALA A 225 1.83 -12.09 -8.44
N ARG A 226 2.83 -11.21 -8.35
CA ARG A 226 4.22 -11.54 -8.71
C ARG A 226 4.82 -12.59 -7.76
N ALA A 227 4.61 -12.45 -6.45
CA ALA A 227 5.10 -13.38 -5.44
C ALA A 227 4.46 -14.76 -5.61
N THR A 228 3.17 -14.83 -5.93
CA THR A 228 2.49 -16.10 -6.20
C THR A 228 3.12 -16.82 -7.38
N LEU A 229 3.36 -16.13 -8.50
CA LEU A 229 4.02 -16.75 -9.65
C LEU A 229 5.44 -17.23 -9.30
N GLY A 230 6.25 -16.37 -8.69
CA GLY A 230 7.63 -16.68 -8.35
C GLY A 230 7.79 -17.83 -7.35
N HIS A 231 7.06 -17.81 -6.24
CA HIS A 231 7.19 -18.84 -5.20
C HIS A 231 6.55 -20.17 -5.58
N THR A 232 5.59 -20.17 -6.49
CA THR A 232 4.97 -21.42 -6.97
C THR A 232 5.64 -21.99 -8.23
N GLY A 233 6.76 -21.39 -8.68
CA GLY A 233 7.54 -21.87 -9.82
C GLY A 233 6.86 -21.67 -11.17
N ARG A 234 5.89 -20.75 -11.25
CA ARG A 234 5.18 -20.43 -12.49
C ARG A 234 5.89 -19.32 -13.26
N GLU A 235 5.63 -19.27 -14.56
CA GLU A 235 6.22 -18.24 -15.42
C GLU A 235 5.83 -16.84 -14.94
N LEU A 236 6.81 -15.94 -14.85
CA LEU A 236 6.61 -14.53 -14.49
C LEU A 236 6.08 -13.75 -15.70
N LYS A 237 4.85 -14.07 -16.11
CA LYS A 237 4.17 -13.46 -17.25
C LYS A 237 2.72 -13.13 -16.89
N ALA A 238 2.28 -11.92 -17.21
CA ALA A 238 0.87 -11.54 -17.09
C ALA A 238 0.08 -12.02 -18.31
N GLY A 239 -0.86 -12.94 -18.10
CA GLY A 239 -1.88 -13.29 -19.08
C GLY A 239 -3.06 -12.31 -19.05
N ARG A 240 -4.10 -12.57 -19.88
CA ARG A 240 -5.30 -11.72 -19.96
C ARG A 240 -6.00 -11.54 -18.60
N GLY A 241 -6.09 -12.61 -17.80
CA GLY A 241 -6.68 -12.56 -16.46
C GLY A 241 -5.89 -11.66 -15.50
N THR A 242 -4.56 -11.78 -15.48
CA THR A 242 -3.69 -10.90 -14.69
C THR A 242 -3.83 -9.43 -15.11
N SER A 243 -3.83 -9.15 -16.41
CA SER A 243 -3.99 -7.78 -16.91
C SER A 243 -5.35 -7.20 -16.55
N PHE A 244 -6.43 -8.00 -16.59
CA PHE A 244 -7.75 -7.60 -16.11
C PHE A 244 -7.73 -7.23 -14.63
N VAL A 245 -7.14 -8.09 -13.79
CA VAL A 245 -7.01 -7.85 -12.34
C VAL A 245 -6.26 -6.54 -12.05
N PHE A 246 -5.18 -6.26 -12.78
CA PHE A 246 -4.41 -5.02 -12.63
C PHE A 246 -5.18 -3.78 -13.11
N ALA A 247 -5.87 -3.88 -14.23
CA ALA A 247 -6.72 -2.78 -14.70
C ALA A 247 -7.86 -2.49 -13.71
N ALA A 248 -8.50 -3.53 -13.19
CA ALA A 248 -9.61 -3.41 -12.24
C ALA A 248 -9.16 -2.76 -10.91
N ILE A 249 -8.01 -3.14 -10.35
CA ILE A 249 -7.54 -2.54 -9.08
C ILE A 249 -7.12 -1.08 -9.25
N LEU A 250 -6.46 -0.74 -10.37
CA LEU A 250 -6.08 0.65 -10.67
C LEU A 250 -7.32 1.51 -10.93
N LEU A 251 -8.34 0.96 -11.60
CA LEU A 251 -9.62 1.62 -11.80
C LEU A 251 -10.34 1.85 -10.47
N ALA A 252 -10.38 0.83 -9.59
CA ALA A 252 -10.98 0.94 -8.27
C ALA A 252 -10.33 2.06 -7.43
N GLY A 253 -8.99 2.09 -7.38
CA GLY A 253 -8.24 3.14 -6.67
C GLY A 253 -8.48 4.54 -7.25
N SER A 254 -8.50 4.66 -8.58
CA SER A 254 -8.76 5.92 -9.28
C SER A 254 -10.17 6.43 -9.04
N LEU A 255 -11.19 5.59 -9.26
CA LEU A 255 -12.59 5.95 -9.05
C LEU A 255 -12.88 6.25 -7.58
N ARG A 256 -12.29 5.51 -6.63
CA ARG A 256 -12.49 5.80 -5.20
C ARG A 256 -11.92 7.16 -4.80
N THR A 257 -10.81 7.55 -5.43
CA THR A 257 -10.16 8.86 -5.23
C THR A 257 -10.97 9.99 -5.88
N LEU A 258 -11.35 9.83 -7.15
CA LEU A 258 -12.11 10.83 -7.91
C LEU A 258 -13.54 11.00 -7.38
N GLY A 259 -14.16 9.92 -6.90
CA GLY A 259 -15.47 9.94 -6.28
C GLY A 259 -15.53 10.78 -5.00
N ALA A 260 -14.39 11.17 -4.42
CA ALA A 260 -14.38 12.14 -3.32
C ALA A 260 -14.80 13.55 -3.78
N PHE A 261 -14.63 13.88 -5.07
CA PHE A 261 -14.95 15.19 -5.64
C PHE A 261 -16.35 15.28 -6.26
N VAL A 262 -17.03 14.14 -6.41
CA VAL A 262 -18.33 14.07 -7.09
C VAL A 262 -19.39 13.65 -6.06
N PRO A 263 -20.49 14.40 -5.91
CA PRO A 263 -21.60 14.02 -5.04
C PRO A 263 -22.50 12.97 -5.73
N ASP A 264 -21.90 11.91 -6.26
CA ASP A 264 -22.58 10.81 -6.94
C ASP A 264 -22.14 9.46 -6.37
N ASP A 265 -23.11 8.71 -5.85
CA ASP A 265 -22.89 7.37 -5.31
C ASP A 265 -22.55 6.35 -6.42
N GLY A 266 -22.94 6.61 -7.68
CA GLY A 266 -22.66 5.77 -8.83
C GLY A 266 -21.16 5.51 -9.02
N VAL A 267 -20.34 6.56 -8.92
CA VAL A 267 -18.87 6.45 -8.98
C VAL A 267 -18.32 5.57 -7.84
N ILE A 268 -18.88 5.69 -6.64
CA ILE A 268 -18.46 4.90 -5.47
C ILE A 268 -18.85 3.43 -5.63
N HIS A 269 -20.06 3.14 -6.11
CA HIS A 269 -20.50 1.77 -6.42
C HIS A 269 -19.64 1.14 -7.52
N LEU A 270 -19.29 1.89 -8.56
CA LEU A 270 -18.41 1.40 -9.62
C LEU A 270 -16.99 1.13 -9.09
N ALA A 271 -16.47 1.99 -8.20
CA ALA A 271 -15.20 1.76 -7.52
C ALA A 271 -15.24 0.46 -6.69
N GLY A 272 -16.34 0.23 -5.95
CA GLY A 272 -16.56 -1.00 -5.20
C GLY A 272 -16.66 -2.24 -6.08
N ALA A 273 -17.39 -2.16 -7.19
CA ALA A 273 -17.51 -3.25 -8.16
C ALA A 273 -16.14 -3.59 -8.80
N ALA A 274 -15.36 -2.58 -9.19
CA ALA A 274 -14.01 -2.76 -9.72
C ALA A 274 -13.07 -3.39 -8.67
N TRP A 275 -13.19 -2.99 -7.40
CA TRP A 275 -12.43 -3.58 -6.30
C TRP A 275 -12.77 -5.07 -6.13
N VAL A 276 -14.05 -5.41 -6.06
CA VAL A 276 -14.52 -6.81 -5.96
C VAL A 276 -14.04 -7.62 -7.16
N ALA A 277 -14.16 -7.09 -8.37
CA ALA A 277 -13.70 -7.75 -9.59
C ALA A 277 -12.18 -8.01 -9.57
N ALA A 278 -11.37 -7.07 -9.06
CA ALA A 278 -9.93 -7.25 -8.94
C ALA A 278 -9.56 -8.39 -7.96
N PHE A 279 -10.12 -8.39 -6.76
CA PHE A 279 -9.79 -9.40 -5.75
C PHE A 279 -10.41 -10.77 -6.05
N ALA A 280 -11.64 -10.83 -6.57
CA ALA A 280 -12.22 -12.07 -7.05
C ALA A 280 -11.43 -12.64 -8.23
N GLY A 281 -11.07 -11.77 -9.19
CA GLY A 281 -10.19 -12.14 -10.31
C GLY A 281 -8.83 -12.65 -9.84
N PHE A 282 -8.23 -12.03 -8.81
CA PHE A 282 -7.00 -12.51 -8.20
C PHE A 282 -7.17 -13.95 -7.66
N ILE A 283 -8.24 -14.22 -6.90
CA ILE A 283 -8.53 -15.55 -6.36
C ILE A 283 -8.70 -16.58 -7.48
N LEU A 284 -9.43 -16.24 -8.55
CA LEU A 284 -9.65 -17.15 -9.67
C LEU A 284 -8.37 -17.44 -10.47
N VAL A 285 -7.53 -16.42 -10.70
CA VAL A 285 -6.29 -16.56 -11.48
C VAL A 285 -5.18 -17.23 -10.68
N TYR A 286 -5.04 -16.90 -9.39
CA TYR A 286 -3.90 -17.29 -8.56
C TYR A 286 -4.24 -18.31 -7.46
N GLY A 287 -5.51 -18.53 -7.12
CA GLY A 287 -5.91 -19.42 -6.04
C GLY A 287 -5.49 -20.87 -6.30
N THR A 288 -5.70 -21.38 -7.52
CA THR A 288 -5.24 -22.74 -7.89
C THR A 288 -3.72 -22.86 -7.83
N ALA A 289 -3.01 -21.77 -8.07
CA ALA A 289 -1.56 -21.75 -8.02
C ALA A 289 -1.01 -21.97 -6.60
N LEU A 290 -1.72 -21.44 -5.60
CA LEU A 290 -1.39 -21.53 -4.18
C LEU A 290 -1.80 -22.86 -3.54
N MET A 291 -2.78 -23.56 -4.12
CA MET A 291 -3.28 -24.85 -3.59
C MET A 291 -2.62 -26.07 -4.23
N ARG A 292 -1.83 -25.89 -5.29
CA ARG A 292 -1.15 -26.99 -6.00
C ARG A 292 0.34 -27.02 -5.66
N PRO A 293 1.00 -28.18 -5.76
CA PRO A 293 2.45 -28.28 -5.63
C PRO A 293 3.16 -27.29 -6.55
N LYS A 294 4.36 -26.88 -6.14
CA LYS A 294 5.23 -26.02 -6.94
C LYS A 294 5.45 -26.66 -8.31
N ALA A 295 5.25 -25.90 -9.38
CA ALA A 295 5.27 -26.44 -10.75
C ALA A 295 6.68 -26.88 -11.20
N ARG A 296 7.73 -26.33 -10.57
CA ARG A 296 9.15 -26.62 -10.79
C ARG A 296 9.96 -26.35 -9.52
#